data_AF-A0A538FAG1-F1
#
_entry.id   AF-A0A538FAG1-F1
#
_cell.length_a   1.000
_cell.length_b   1.000
_cell.length_c   1.000
_cell.angle_alpha   90.00
_cell.angle_beta   90.00
_cell.angle_gamma   90.00
#
_symmetry.space_group_name_H-M   'P 1'
#
loop_
_entity.id
_entity.type
_entity.pdbx_description
1 polymer ?
#
loop_
_entity_poly.entity_id
_entity_poly.type
_entity_poly.pdbx_seq_one_letter_code
_entity_poly.pdbx_strand_id
1 'polypeptide(L)'
;MGKRLGLPDHAVTIALAAALQESKLRNLDHGDLDSLGIFQQRPSQGWGTASQVMVPRYAAAAFYGRLAIVAGWQDMAVTDAAQAVQRSAGPDAYARWEPEARLLAQAVTGEVAAGLSCTFPRPAGNRPAASLPAAMAQELGSAPLG
;
A
#
# COMPACT_ATOMS: atom_id res chain seq x y z
N MET A 1 3.46 -2.64 4.30
CA MET A 1 3.39 -4.12 4.42
C MET A 1 4.54 -4.78 3.67
N GLY A 2 4.77 -4.46 2.39
CA GLY A 2 5.88 -5.01 1.59
C GLY A 2 7.25 -5.00 2.28
N LYS A 3 7.70 -3.85 2.81
CA LYS A 3 8.97 -3.78 3.58
C LYS A 3 9.02 -4.68 4.81
N ARG A 4 7.90 -4.84 5.54
CA ARG A 4 7.81 -5.76 6.69
C ARG A 4 7.88 -7.23 6.27
N LEU A 5 7.51 -7.53 5.02
CA LEU A 5 7.65 -8.86 4.42
C LEU A 5 9.02 -9.06 3.75
N GLY A 6 9.95 -8.10 3.89
CA GLY A 6 11.27 -8.16 3.24
C GLY A 6 11.23 -8.02 1.71
N LEU A 7 10.12 -7.53 1.14
CA LEU A 7 9.98 -7.37 -0.30
C LEU A 7 10.75 -6.14 -0.81
N PRO A 8 11.31 -6.19 -2.02
CA PRO A 8 11.99 -5.07 -2.65
C PRO A 8 11.03 -3.90 -2.92
N ASP A 9 11.58 -2.70 -3.09
CA ASP A 9 10.80 -1.46 -3.30
C ASP A 9 9.97 -1.51 -4.61
N HIS A 10 10.43 -2.29 -5.58
CA HIS A 10 9.65 -2.62 -6.78
C HIS A 10 8.28 -3.24 -6.42
N ALA A 11 8.20 -4.13 -5.43
CA ALA A 11 6.93 -4.71 -4.98
C ALA A 11 5.99 -3.64 -4.41
N VAL A 12 6.54 -2.69 -3.66
CA VAL A 12 5.78 -1.57 -3.09
C VAL A 12 5.22 -0.70 -4.19
N THR A 13 6.01 -0.43 -5.23
CA THR A 13 5.59 0.31 -6.43
C THR A 13 4.44 -0.41 -7.14
N ILE A 14 4.54 -1.72 -7.36
CA ILE A 14 3.48 -2.56 -7.97
C ILE A 14 2.17 -2.46 -7.17
N ALA A 15 2.24 -2.62 -5.85
CA ALA A 15 1.05 -2.53 -5.00
C ALA A 15 0.43 -1.13 -5.01
N LEU A 16 1.24 -0.06 -5.02
CA LEU A 16 0.73 1.31 -5.09
C LEU A 16 0.08 1.62 -6.44
N ALA A 17 0.69 1.17 -7.55
CA ALA A 17 0.11 1.32 -8.88
C ALA A 17 -1.24 0.60 -8.98
N ALA A 18 -1.33 -0.62 -8.44
CA ALA A 18 -2.58 -1.36 -8.37
C ALA A 18 -3.63 -0.59 -7.55
N ALA A 19 -3.30 -0.20 -6.31
CA ALA A 19 -4.26 0.50 -5.44
C ALA A 19 -4.71 1.87 -5.97
N LEU A 20 -3.83 2.60 -6.68
CA LEU A 20 -4.19 3.84 -7.38
C LEU A 20 -5.20 3.59 -8.50
N GLN A 21 -4.97 2.56 -9.31
CA GLN A 21 -5.85 2.21 -10.40
C GLN A 21 -7.21 1.70 -9.90
N GLU A 22 -7.23 0.82 -8.89
CA GLU A 22 -8.45 0.20 -8.40
C GLU A 22 -9.34 1.17 -7.61
N SER A 23 -8.74 2.02 -6.77
CA SER A 23 -9.52 2.82 -5.81
C SER A 23 -9.03 4.24 -5.61
N LYS A 24 -7.97 4.66 -6.30
CA LYS A 24 -7.26 5.91 -6.02
C LYS A 24 -6.82 5.98 -4.55
N LEU A 25 -6.33 4.86 -4.01
CA LEU A 25 -5.92 4.68 -2.61
C LEU A 25 -7.03 4.86 -1.57
N ARG A 26 -8.30 4.70 -1.95
CA ARG A 26 -9.45 4.80 -1.04
C ARG A 26 -9.92 3.42 -0.61
N ASN A 27 -10.21 3.24 0.66
CA ASN A 27 -10.79 1.98 1.15
C ASN A 27 -12.31 2.00 0.93
N LEU A 28 -12.76 1.54 -0.24
CA LEU A 28 -14.17 1.61 -0.67
C LEU A 28 -14.97 0.41 -0.16
N ASP A 29 -16.20 0.64 0.29
CA ASP A 29 -17.16 -0.38 0.69
C ASP A 29 -18.10 -0.82 -0.46
N HIS A 30 -17.79 -0.38 -1.67
CA HIS A 30 -18.52 -0.67 -2.91
C HIS A 30 -17.54 -0.78 -4.08
N GLY A 31 -18.03 -1.34 -5.18
CA GLY A 31 -17.27 -1.60 -6.40
C GLY A 31 -18.12 -2.35 -7.42
N ASP A 32 -17.47 -2.84 -8.48
CA ASP A 32 -18.12 -3.76 -9.40
C ASP A 32 -18.39 -5.11 -8.72
N LEU A 33 -19.61 -5.65 -8.88
CA LEU A 33 -20.08 -6.87 -8.22
C LEU A 33 -19.88 -6.84 -6.68
N ASP A 34 -19.04 -7.71 -6.14
CA ASP A 34 -18.68 -7.79 -4.72
C ASP A 34 -17.26 -7.27 -4.43
N SER A 35 -16.71 -6.43 -5.31
CA SER A 35 -15.38 -5.84 -5.13
C SER A 35 -15.35 -4.85 -3.98
N LEU A 36 -14.35 -4.97 -3.10
CA LEU A 36 -14.23 -4.18 -1.87
C LEU A 36 -12.78 -3.77 -1.58
N GLY A 37 -12.64 -2.72 -0.79
CA GLY A 37 -11.38 -2.24 -0.22
C GLY A 37 -10.47 -1.56 -1.23
N ILE A 38 -9.24 -1.29 -0.75
CA ILE A 38 -8.23 -0.47 -1.46
C ILE A 38 -7.75 -1.07 -2.79
N PHE A 39 -7.89 -2.38 -2.97
CA PHE A 39 -7.51 -3.11 -4.18
C PHE A 39 -8.72 -3.63 -4.97
N GLN A 40 -9.94 -3.22 -4.61
CA GLN A 40 -11.19 -3.72 -5.22
C GLN A 40 -11.21 -5.25 -5.35
N GLN A 41 -10.81 -5.93 -4.26
CA GLN A 41 -10.69 -7.37 -4.20
C GLN A 41 -12.06 -8.02 -4.00
N ARG A 42 -12.31 -9.10 -4.74
CA ARG A 42 -13.59 -9.83 -4.70
C ARG A 42 -13.55 -11.02 -3.75
N PRO A 43 -14.33 -11.04 -2.65
CA PRO A 43 -14.45 -12.21 -1.79
C PRO A 43 -14.83 -13.49 -2.54
N SER A 44 -15.77 -13.38 -3.50
CA SER A 44 -16.18 -14.50 -4.36
C SER A 44 -15.06 -15.09 -5.22
N GLN A 45 -13.95 -14.38 -5.42
CA GLN A 45 -12.76 -14.85 -6.15
C GLN A 45 -11.61 -15.28 -5.20
N GLY A 46 -11.94 -15.58 -3.94
CA GLY A 46 -10.98 -16.12 -2.98
C GLY A 46 -9.93 -15.12 -2.51
N TRP A 47 -10.24 -13.82 -2.53
CA TRP A 47 -9.36 -12.79 -1.97
C TRP A 47 -9.44 -12.67 -0.43
N GLY A 48 -10.39 -13.35 0.19
CA GLY A 48 -10.70 -13.28 1.62
C GLY A 48 -12.21 -13.08 1.84
N THR A 49 -12.64 -12.95 3.10
CA THR A 49 -14.02 -12.54 3.40
C THR A 49 -14.21 -11.03 3.16
N ALA A 50 -15.46 -10.57 3.02
CA ALA A 50 -15.77 -9.14 2.91
C ALA A 50 -15.17 -8.31 4.06
N SER A 51 -15.25 -8.82 5.30
CA SER A 51 -14.67 -8.16 6.47
C SER A 51 -13.13 -8.12 6.43
N GLN A 52 -12.48 -9.10 5.81
CA GLN A 52 -11.03 -9.14 5.68
C GLN A 52 -10.52 -8.18 4.60
N VAL A 53 -11.12 -8.19 3.40
CA VAL A 53 -10.68 -7.33 2.28
C VAL A 53 -10.91 -5.84 2.56
N MET A 54 -11.87 -5.50 3.43
CA MET A 54 -12.07 -4.13 3.94
C MET A 54 -10.99 -3.66 4.92
N VAL A 55 -10.08 -4.54 5.37
CA VAL A 55 -8.96 -4.16 6.23
C VAL A 55 -7.72 -3.95 5.35
N PRO A 56 -7.20 -2.71 5.19
CA PRO A 56 -6.11 -2.44 4.23
C PRO A 56 -4.84 -3.26 4.45
N ARG A 57 -4.49 -3.57 5.70
CA ARG A 57 -3.32 -4.42 6.02
C ARG A 57 -3.49 -5.85 5.51
N TYR A 58 -4.70 -6.40 5.58
CA TYR A 58 -5.01 -7.74 5.10
C TYR A 58 -5.01 -7.74 3.57
N ALA A 59 -5.73 -6.80 2.96
CA ALA A 59 -5.83 -6.67 1.51
C ALA A 59 -4.45 -6.55 0.85
N ALA A 60 -3.55 -5.75 1.45
CA ALA A 60 -2.16 -5.64 1.03
C ALA A 60 -1.39 -6.95 1.20
N ALA A 61 -1.52 -7.64 2.33
CA ALA A 61 -0.87 -8.93 2.54
C ALA A 61 -1.32 -9.98 1.52
N ALA A 62 -2.62 -10.04 1.24
CA ALA A 62 -3.19 -10.93 0.22
C ALA A 62 -2.65 -10.61 -1.18
N PHE A 63 -2.58 -9.32 -1.54
CA PHE A 63 -1.98 -8.86 -2.79
C PHE A 63 -0.52 -9.32 -2.93
N TYR A 64 0.32 -9.05 -1.92
CA TYR A 64 1.73 -9.47 -1.95
C TYR A 64 1.89 -10.99 -1.99
N GLY A 65 1.02 -11.75 -1.31
CA GLY A 65 1.00 -13.21 -1.38
C GLY A 65 0.75 -13.73 -2.80
N ARG A 66 -0.17 -13.08 -3.54
CA ARG A 66 -0.41 -13.42 -4.95
C ARG A 66 0.69 -12.93 -5.88
N LEU A 67 1.30 -11.77 -5.61
CA LEU A 67 2.47 -11.28 -6.36
C LEU A 67 3.65 -12.25 -6.26
N ALA A 68 3.92 -12.77 -5.07
CA ALA A 68 5.06 -13.65 -4.81
C ALA A 68 5.05 -14.96 -5.62
N ILE A 69 3.89 -15.40 -6.12
CA ILE A 69 3.74 -16.60 -6.96
C ILE A 69 3.71 -16.31 -8.46
N VAL A 70 3.75 -15.03 -8.87
CA VAL A 70 3.86 -14.66 -10.30
C VAL A 70 5.32 -14.86 -10.73
N ALA A 71 5.58 -15.77 -11.66
CA ALA A 71 6.94 -16.02 -12.12
C ALA A 71 7.56 -14.78 -12.76
N GLY A 72 8.76 -14.38 -12.32
CA GLY A 72 9.51 -13.27 -12.90
C GLY A 72 8.99 -11.87 -12.55
N TRP A 73 8.07 -11.74 -11.58
CA TRP A 73 7.47 -10.45 -11.22
C TRP A 73 8.48 -9.36 -10.85
N GLN A 74 9.66 -9.75 -10.38
CA GLN A 74 10.73 -8.84 -9.96
C GLN A 74 11.31 -8.03 -11.12
N ASP A 75 11.30 -8.60 -12.32
CA ASP A 75 11.87 -8.02 -13.54
C ASP A 75 10.79 -7.49 -14.50
N MET A 76 9.51 -7.70 -14.15
CA MET A 76 8.38 -7.21 -14.94
C MET A 76 8.26 -5.68 -14.87
N ALA A 77 7.68 -5.10 -15.92
CA ALA A 77 7.15 -3.75 -15.79
C ALA A 77 6.10 -3.72 -14.66
N VAL A 78 6.03 -2.60 -13.94
CA VAL A 78 5.12 -2.42 -12.79
C VAL A 78 3.67 -2.74 -13.18
N THR A 79 3.28 -2.33 -14.39
CA THR A 79 1.96 -2.56 -14.97
C THR A 79 1.67 -4.03 -15.20
N ASP A 80 2.65 -4.75 -15.74
CA ASP A 80 2.51 -6.15 -16.12
C ASP A 80 2.42 -7.03 -14.88
N ALA A 81 3.23 -6.73 -13.86
CA ALA A 81 3.15 -7.40 -12.57
C ALA A 81 1.81 -7.12 -11.86
N ALA A 82 1.36 -5.86 -11.83
CA ALA A 82 0.06 -5.50 -11.23
C ALA A 82 -1.11 -6.21 -11.95
N GLN A 83 -1.08 -6.20 -13.28
CA GLN A 83 -2.06 -6.86 -14.12
C GLN A 83 -2.02 -8.38 -13.96
N ALA A 84 -0.84 -9.00 -13.82
CA ALA A 84 -0.71 -10.44 -13.58
C ALA A 84 -1.34 -10.87 -12.26
N VAL A 85 -1.29 -10.01 -11.23
CA VAL A 85 -1.90 -10.24 -9.92
C VAL A 85 -3.41 -10.02 -9.94
N GLN A 86 -3.87 -8.88 -10.46
CA GLN A 86 -5.29 -8.49 -10.42
C GLN A 86 -6.13 -9.11 -11.53
N ARG A 87 -5.51 -9.41 -12.67
CA ARG A 87 -6.15 -9.93 -13.88
C ARG A 87 -7.36 -9.09 -14.31
N SER A 88 -7.20 -7.76 -14.27
CA SER A 88 -8.24 -6.81 -14.66
C SER A 88 -8.48 -6.82 -16.18
N ALA A 89 -9.57 -6.20 -16.66
CA ALA A 89 -9.87 -6.14 -18.09
C ALA A 89 -9.01 -5.13 -18.89
N GLY A 90 -8.18 -4.30 -18.23
CA GLY A 90 -7.48 -3.18 -18.86
C GLY A 90 -5.97 -3.17 -18.57
N PRO A 91 -5.13 -3.84 -19.38
CA PRO A 91 -3.69 -3.94 -19.11
C PRO A 91 -2.98 -2.58 -19.08
N ASP A 92 -3.36 -1.65 -19.96
CA ASP A 92 -2.72 -0.31 -20.05
C ASP A 92 -3.18 0.66 -18.95
N ALA A 93 -4.21 0.31 -18.18
CA ALA A 93 -4.79 1.22 -17.21
C ALA A 93 -3.85 1.50 -16.01
N TYR A 94 -2.92 0.59 -15.71
CA TYR A 94 -1.93 0.79 -14.64
C TYR A 94 -0.78 1.72 -15.06
N ALA A 95 -0.47 1.83 -16.37
CA ALA A 95 0.70 2.57 -16.86
C ALA A 95 0.65 4.05 -16.48
N ARG A 96 -0.54 4.65 -16.51
CA ARG A 96 -0.73 6.05 -16.12
C ARG A 96 -0.35 6.35 -14.66
N TRP A 97 -0.37 5.35 -13.79
CA TRP A 97 -0.10 5.49 -12.36
C TRP A 97 1.33 5.15 -11.96
N GLU A 98 2.12 4.53 -12.86
CA GLU A 98 3.48 4.12 -12.52
C GLU A 98 4.36 5.28 -12.01
N PRO A 99 4.38 6.47 -12.63
CA PRO A 99 5.19 7.58 -12.12
C PRO A 99 4.79 8.00 -10.70
N GLU A 100 3.49 8.13 -10.44
CA GLU A 100 2.97 8.50 -9.12
C GLU A 100 3.23 7.40 -8.08
N ALA A 101 3.02 6.14 -8.46
CA ALA A 101 3.28 5.00 -7.60
C ALA A 101 4.76 4.89 -7.22
N ARG A 102 5.68 5.17 -8.15
CA ARG A 102 7.12 5.16 -7.88
C ARG A 102 7.53 6.30 -6.95
N LEU A 103 7.00 7.51 -7.16
CA LEU A 103 7.23 8.65 -6.26
C LEU A 103 6.72 8.35 -4.84
N LEU A 104 5.51 7.83 -4.73
CA LEU A 104 4.95 7.41 -3.45
C LEU A 104 5.78 6.30 -2.81
N ALA A 105 6.20 5.29 -3.58
CA ALA A 105 7.04 4.19 -3.12
C ALA A 105 8.34 4.71 -2.51
N GLN A 106 9.06 5.57 -3.22
CA GLN A 106 10.31 6.19 -2.75
C GLN A 106 10.11 6.93 -1.42
N ALA A 107 9.01 7.65 -1.29
CA ALA A 107 8.69 8.40 -0.09
C ALA A 107 8.31 7.49 1.10
N VAL A 108 7.51 6.43 0.88
CA VAL A 108 7.04 5.53 1.96
C VAL A 108 8.05 4.48 2.37
N THR A 109 9.02 4.16 1.50
CA THR A 109 10.08 3.17 1.77
C THR A 109 11.32 3.80 2.38
N GLY A 110 11.43 5.13 2.35
CA GLY A 110 12.56 5.89 2.87
C GLY A 110 13.71 6.06 1.89
N GLU A 111 13.55 5.72 0.61
CA GLU A 111 14.54 6.01 -0.43
C GLU A 111 14.79 7.52 -0.55
N VAL A 112 13.74 8.33 -0.38
CA VAL A 112 13.83 9.79 -0.29
C VAL A 112 13.60 10.24 1.15
N ALA A 113 14.66 10.75 1.78
CA ALA A 113 14.59 11.31 3.12
C ALA A 113 13.57 12.46 3.17
N ALA A 114 12.68 12.42 4.16
CA ALA A 114 11.58 13.38 4.31
C ALA A 114 10.66 13.50 3.08
N GLY A 115 10.54 12.44 2.27
CA GLY A 115 9.65 12.42 1.10
C GLY A 115 8.15 12.56 1.42
N LEU A 116 7.77 12.36 2.70
CA LEU A 116 6.44 12.65 3.22
C LEU A 116 6.54 13.69 4.34
N SER A 117 5.68 14.71 4.25
CA SER A 117 5.45 15.65 5.33
C SER A 117 4.00 15.54 5.80
N CYS A 118 3.81 15.46 7.10
CA CYS A 118 2.49 15.48 7.72
C CYS A 118 2.27 16.86 8.33
N THR A 119 1.23 17.57 7.88
CA THR A 119 0.79 18.80 8.54
C THR A 119 -0.30 18.46 9.55
N PHE A 120 -0.06 18.77 10.81
CA PHE A 120 -1.07 18.67 11.85
C PHE A 120 -1.46 20.08 12.33
N PRO A 121 -2.74 20.33 12.64
CA PRO A 121 -3.13 21.55 13.33
C PRO A 121 -2.29 21.67 14.61
N ARG A 122 -1.78 22.88 14.88
CA ARG A 122 -1.06 23.12 16.13
C ARG A 122 -1.98 22.72 17.29
N PRO A 123 -1.59 21.77 18.15
CA PRO A 123 -2.43 21.39 19.27
C PRO A 123 -2.67 22.61 20.16
N ALA A 124 -3.90 22.79 20.61
CA ALA A 124 -4.26 23.84 21.55
C ALA A 124 -3.69 23.49 22.93
N GLY A 125 -2.46 23.94 23.21
CA GLY A 125 -1.84 23.81 24.53
C GLY A 125 -0.32 23.59 24.48
N ASN A 126 0.35 23.94 25.57
CA ASN A 126 1.76 23.62 25.79
C ASN A 126 1.85 22.24 26.47
N ARG A 127 2.23 21.20 25.72
CA ARG A 127 2.67 19.94 26.33
C ARG A 127 4.15 20.05 26.69
N PRO A 128 4.57 19.66 27.91
CA PRO A 128 5.97 19.73 28.29
C PRO A 128 6.83 18.81 27.42
N ALA A 129 7.97 19.30 26.94
CA ALA A 129 8.87 18.56 26.04
C ALA A 129 9.31 17.19 26.61
N ALA A 130 9.33 17.04 27.93
CA ALA A 130 9.64 15.77 28.61
C ALA A 130 8.68 14.61 28.26
N SER A 131 7.47 14.88 27.75
CA SER A 131 6.52 13.84 27.32
C SER A 131 6.74 13.35 25.88
N LEU A 132 7.62 13.99 25.10
CA LEU A 132 7.87 13.65 23.70
C LEU A 132 8.41 12.22 23.52
N PRO A 133 9.42 11.75 24.29
CA PRO A 133 9.96 10.40 24.09
C PRO A 133 8.93 9.30 24.38
N ALA A 134 8.13 9.47 25.43
CA ALA A 134 7.07 8.53 25.79
C ALA A 134 5.95 8.50 24.73
N ALA A 135 5.54 9.66 24.22
CA ALA A 135 4.57 9.75 23.14
C ALA A 135 5.10 9.13 21.83
N MET A 136 6.37 9.38 21.48
CA MET A 136 6.99 8.77 20.31
C MET A 136 7.05 7.24 20.42
N ALA A 137 7.40 6.69 21.58
CA ALA A 137 7.42 5.25 21.81
C ALA A 137 6.03 4.61 21.67
N GLN A 138 4.98 5.32 22.07
CA GLN A 138 3.60 4.85 21.99
C GLN A 138 3.02 4.91 20.57
N GLU A 139 3.37 5.95 19.80
CA GLU A 139 2.82 6.19 18.45
C GLU A 139 3.61 5.51 17.33
N LEU A 140 4.95 5.48 17.44
CA LEU A 140 5.83 4.98 16.37
C LEU A 140 6.30 3.53 16.62
N GLY A 141 6.10 3.02 17.83
CA GLY A 141 6.64 1.74 18.27
C GLY A 141 8.16 1.77 18.47
N SER A 142 8.67 0.83 19.26
CA SER A 142 10.05 0.80 19.75
C SER A 142 11.10 0.33 18.72
N ALA A 143 10.81 0.35 17.42
CA ALA A 143 11.74 -0.16 16.43
C ALA A 143 12.93 0.80 16.26
N PRO A 144 14.18 0.35 16.48
CA PRO A 144 15.34 1.19 16.25
C PRO A 144 15.44 1.50 14.75
N LEU A 145 15.61 2.77 14.43
CA LEU A 145 16.13 3.19 13.12
C LEU A 145 17.60 2.77 13.11
N GLY A 146 17.85 1.60 12.54
CA GLY A 146 19.20 1.10 12.23
C GLY A 146 19.80 1.82 11.04
#